data_AF-A0A182YSE5-F1
#
_entry.id   AF-A0A182YSE5-F1
#
_cell.length_a   1.000
_cell.length_b   1.000
_cell.length_c   1.000
_cell.angle_alpha   90.00
_cell.angle_beta   90.00
_cell.angle_gamma   90.00
#
_symmetry.space_group_name_H-M   'P 1'
#
loop_
_entity.id
_entity.type
_entity.pdbx_description
1 polymer ?
#
loop_
_entity_poly.entity_id
_entity_poly.type
_entity_poly.pdbx_seq_one_letter_code
_entity_poly.pdbx_strand_id
1 'polypeptide(L)'
;MSMAFRLNVVEAKAIILGPTDLYVKMGSIVTLTCIISQGPHDLGTIYWYRGSNLVQPVELHPNDPSLAYPHRISVELKWTEALTSRLKILDAKLSDSGNYTCLPTSAEGTSVMVHVIN
;
A
#
# COMPACT_ATOMS: atom_id res chain seq x y z
N MET A 1 5.68 -23.53 -41.95
CA MET A 1 6.06 -22.13 -41.65
C MET A 1 5.92 -21.93 -40.15
N SER A 2 7.01 -21.66 -39.42
CA SER A 2 6.94 -21.35 -37.99
C SER A 2 7.09 -19.84 -37.79
N MET A 3 6.16 -19.21 -37.08
CA MET A 3 6.34 -17.83 -36.64
C MET A 3 7.18 -17.82 -35.36
N ALA A 4 8.26 -17.04 -35.37
CA ALA A 4 9.02 -16.75 -34.17
C ALA A 4 8.44 -15.49 -33.51
N PHE A 5 8.03 -15.60 -32.25
CA PHE A 5 7.57 -14.47 -31.46
C PHE A 5 8.67 -14.08 -30.48
N ARG A 6 8.85 -12.76 -30.31
CA ARG A 6 9.78 -12.20 -29.35
C ARG A 6 8.97 -11.57 -28.22
N LEU A 7 8.98 -12.21 -27.06
CA LEU A 7 8.36 -11.67 -25.86
C LEU A 7 9.33 -10.67 -25.21
N ASN A 8 8.87 -9.43 -25.01
CA ASN A 8 9.59 -8.43 -24.23
C ASN A 8 8.94 -8.34 -22.85
N VAL A 9 9.56 -8.93 -21.83
CA VAL A 9 9.07 -8.84 -20.45
C VAL A 9 9.65 -7.57 -19.84
N VAL A 10 8.79 -6.58 -19.62
CA VAL A 10 9.12 -5.39 -18.83
C VAL A 10 8.57 -5.63 -17.43
N GLU A 11 9.42 -5.65 -16.41
CA GLU A 11 8.97 -5.79 -15.02
C GLU A 11 8.26 -4.50 -14.59
N ALA A 12 6.98 -4.63 -14.28
CA ALA A 12 6.23 -3.53 -13.68
C ALA A 12 6.75 -3.28 -12.26
N LYS A 13 6.78 -2.00 -11.84
CA LYS A 13 7.25 -1.58 -10.52
C LYS A 13 6.22 -0.70 -9.83
N ALA A 14 5.99 -0.95 -8.55
CA ALA A 14 5.20 -0.07 -7.69
C ALA A 14 5.95 1.20 -7.33
N ILE A 15 5.23 2.30 -7.20
CA ILE A 15 5.77 3.58 -6.73
C ILE A 15 4.91 4.07 -5.58
N ILE A 16 5.55 4.36 -4.44
CA ILE A 16 4.93 5.12 -3.35
C ILE A 16 5.16 6.59 -3.63
N LEU A 17 4.09 7.38 -3.67
CA LEU A 17 4.17 8.81 -3.91
C LEU A 17 4.72 9.53 -2.69
N GLY A 18 5.61 10.50 -2.94
CA GLY A 18 6.23 11.32 -1.91
C GLY A 18 7.69 10.95 -1.65
N PRO A 19 8.26 11.39 -0.52
CA PRO A 19 9.65 11.11 -0.16
C PRO A 19 9.82 9.65 0.28
N THR A 20 11.06 9.13 0.18
CA THR A 20 11.45 7.81 0.71
C THR A 20 11.52 7.76 2.24
N ASP A 21 11.64 8.93 2.87
CA ASP A 21 11.73 9.13 4.31
C ASP A 21 10.71 10.20 4.72
N LEU A 22 9.66 9.76 5.41
CA LEU A 22 8.51 10.58 5.77
C LEU A 22 8.51 10.84 7.28
N TYR A 23 8.49 12.11 7.66
CA TYR A 23 8.39 12.54 9.06
C TYR A 23 6.99 13.09 9.34
N VAL A 24 6.34 12.55 10.37
CA VAL A 24 4.97 12.92 10.74
C VAL A 24 4.87 13.16 12.24
N LYS A 25 4.03 14.11 12.64
CA LYS A 25 3.81 14.39 14.06
C LYS A 25 2.87 13.36 14.67
N MET A 26 3.09 12.99 15.93
CA MET A 26 2.16 12.19 16.72
C MET A 26 0.76 12.83 16.73
N GLY A 27 -0.28 12.00 16.64
CA GLY A 27 -1.69 12.42 16.54
C GLY A 27 -2.12 12.88 15.14
N SER A 28 -1.20 13.03 14.19
CA SER A 28 -1.51 13.38 12.80
C SER A 28 -2.06 12.20 12.00
N ILE A 29 -2.46 12.46 10.75
CA ILE A 29 -2.88 11.44 9.79
C ILE A 29 -1.71 11.11 8.85
N VAL A 30 -1.31 9.85 8.77
CA VAL A 30 -0.38 9.35 7.75
C VAL A 30 -1.18 8.85 6.55
N THR A 31 -0.77 9.21 5.33
CA THR A 31 -1.35 8.70 4.10
C THR A 31 -0.23 8.30 3.14
N LEU A 32 -0.16 7.02 2.82
CA LEU A 32 0.76 6.48 1.83
C LEU A 32 -0.04 6.04 0.61
N THR A 33 0.36 6.49 -0.57
CA THR A 33 -0.30 6.17 -1.83
C THR A 33 0.66 5.40 -2.71
N CYS A 34 0.28 4.17 -3.06
CA CYS A 34 1.05 3.30 -3.94
C CYS A 34 0.32 3.14 -5.27
N ILE A 35 1.06 3.25 -6.38
CA ILE A 35 0.53 3.17 -7.74
C ILE A 35 1.34 2.16 -8.56
N ILE A 36 0.64 1.39 -9.38
CA ILE A 36 1.23 0.52 -10.41
C ILE A 36 0.77 1.02 -11.77
N SER A 37 1.69 1.54 -12.57
CA SER A 37 1.39 2.15 -13.88
C SER A 37 1.29 1.15 -15.03
N GLN A 38 1.73 -0.10 -14.83
CA GLN A 38 1.77 -1.13 -15.87
C GLN A 38 1.34 -2.48 -15.28
N GLY A 39 0.31 -3.08 -15.86
CA GLY A 39 -0.16 -4.41 -15.48
C GLY A 39 -1.42 -4.74 -16.28
N PRO A 40 -1.77 -6.02 -16.48
CA PRO A 40 -3.05 -6.38 -17.08
C PRO A 40 -4.16 -5.71 -16.27
N HIS A 41 -5.00 -4.92 -16.95
CA HIS A 41 -6.26 -4.43 -16.39
C HIS A 41 -6.97 -5.64 -15.76
N ASP A 42 -7.28 -5.54 -14.47
CA ASP A 42 -8.10 -6.48 -13.67
C ASP A 42 -7.45 -7.60 -12.84
N LEU A 43 -6.11 -7.81 -12.83
CA LEU A 43 -5.53 -8.97 -12.09
C LEU A 43 -4.39 -8.64 -11.11
N GLY A 44 -4.62 -7.73 -10.16
CA GLY A 44 -3.65 -7.43 -9.11
C GLY A 44 -4.26 -6.98 -7.78
N THR A 45 -3.64 -7.38 -6.67
CA THR A 45 -3.91 -6.85 -5.33
C THR A 45 -2.62 -6.19 -4.81
N ILE A 46 -2.77 -5.17 -3.96
CA ILE A 46 -1.65 -4.54 -3.25
C ILE A 46 -1.73 -4.90 -1.77
N TYR A 47 -0.64 -5.45 -1.24
CA TYR A 47 -0.46 -5.67 0.18
C TYR A 47 0.44 -4.60 0.77
N TRP A 48 0.12 -4.16 2.00
CA TRP A 48 0.98 -3.29 2.78
C TRP A 48 1.65 -4.08 3.89
N TYR A 49 2.95 -3.89 4.07
CA TYR A 49 3.72 -4.45 5.17
C TYR A 49 4.36 -3.32 5.98
N ARG A 50 4.45 -3.49 7.30
CA ARG A 50 5.29 -2.68 8.19
C ARG A 50 6.39 -3.56 8.75
N GLY A 51 7.61 -3.38 8.26
CA GLY A 51 8.68 -4.36 8.42
C GLY A 51 8.25 -5.70 7.80
N SER A 52 8.25 -6.77 8.59
CA SER A 52 7.78 -8.10 8.18
C SER A 52 6.28 -8.36 8.44
N ASN A 53 5.57 -7.41 9.05
CA ASN A 53 4.19 -7.62 9.47
C ASN A 53 3.22 -7.13 8.40
N LEU A 54 2.30 -7.99 7.96
CA LEU A 54 1.22 -7.59 7.09
C LEU A 54 0.33 -6.57 7.81
N VAL A 55 0.14 -5.40 7.19
CA VAL A 55 -0.85 -4.42 7.61
C VAL A 55 -2.19 -4.92 7.09
N GLN A 56 -2.88 -5.70 7.93
CA GLN A 56 -4.16 -6.28 7.57
C GLN A 56 -5.18 -5.16 7.29
N PRO A 57 -5.80 -5.12 6.10
CA PRO A 57 -7.08 -4.47 5.94
C PRO A 57 -8.03 -5.20 6.87
N VAL A 58 -8.60 -4.51 7.86
CA VAL A 58 -9.67 -5.13 8.65
C VAL A 58 -10.86 -5.29 7.72
N GLU A 59 -11.15 -6.52 7.31
CA GLU A 59 -12.39 -6.84 6.61
C GLU A 59 -13.55 -6.57 7.57
N LEU A 60 -14.33 -5.53 7.26
CA LEU A 60 -15.50 -5.17 8.04
C LEU A 60 -16.55 -6.26 7.85
N HIS A 61 -16.68 -7.17 8.81
CA HIS A 61 -17.89 -7.98 8.92
C HIS A 61 -19.02 -7.07 9.43
N PRO A 62 -20.20 -7.05 8.77
CA PRO A 62 -21.34 -6.20 9.17
C PRO A 62 -21.80 -6.36 10.62
N ASN A 63 -21.39 -7.44 11.28
CA ASN A 63 -21.76 -7.81 12.65
C ASN A 63 -20.57 -7.75 13.63
N ASP A 64 -19.43 -7.15 13.28
CA ASP A 64 -18.29 -7.06 14.18
C ASP A 64 -18.46 -5.91 15.20
N PRO A 65 -18.52 -6.20 16.52
CA PRO A 65 -18.59 -5.18 17.56
C PRO A 65 -17.37 -4.24 17.61
N SER A 66 -16.29 -4.50 16.86
CA SER A 66 -15.18 -3.55 16.66
C SER A 66 -15.59 -2.24 15.97
N LEU A 67 -16.78 -2.19 15.33
CA LEU A 67 -17.38 -0.99 14.74
C LEU A 67 -17.59 0.17 15.73
N ALA A 68 -17.54 -0.10 17.05
CA ALA A 68 -17.69 0.92 18.08
C ALA A 68 -16.49 1.89 18.18
N TYR A 69 -15.33 1.53 17.61
CA TYR A 69 -14.17 2.42 17.52
C TYR A 69 -13.75 2.60 16.06
N PRO A 70 -13.52 3.84 15.57
CA PRO A 70 -13.03 4.03 14.22
C PRO A 70 -11.69 3.30 14.08
N HIS A 71 -11.63 2.33 13.15
CA HIS A 71 -10.38 1.64 12.84
C HIS A 71 -9.35 2.68 12.41
N ARG A 72 -8.30 2.79 13.22
CA ARG A 72 -7.28 3.81 13.06
C ARG A 72 -6.47 3.60 11.78
N ILE A 73 -6.32 2.36 11.34
CA ILE A 73 -5.60 1.99 10.11
C ILE A 73 -6.62 1.50 9.08
N SER A 74 -6.57 2.03 7.87
CA SER A 74 -7.40 1.58 6.75
C SER A 74 -6.58 1.45 5.48
N VAL A 75 -6.94 0.47 4.65
CA VAL A 75 -6.36 0.27 3.31
C VAL A 75 -7.48 0.34 2.30
N GLU A 76 -7.36 1.27 1.36
CA GLU A 76 -8.28 1.40 0.23
C GLU A 76 -7.57 0.90 -1.03
N LEU A 77 -8.29 0.18 -1.89
CA LEU A 77 -7.82 -0.23 -3.20
C LEU A 77 -8.78 0.34 -4.25
N LYS A 78 -8.23 1.02 -5.25
CA LYS A 78 -9.01 1.64 -6.33
C LYS A 78 -8.41 1.28 -7.68
N TRP A 79 -9.29 0.83 -8.57
CA TRP A 79 -9.00 0.69 -9.99
C TRP A 79 -9.57 1.91 -10.73
N THR A 80 -8.70 2.69 -11.35
CA THR A 80 -9.08 3.70 -12.36
C THR A 80 -8.26 3.45 -13.62
N GLU A 81 -7.39 4.39 -14.00
CA GLU A 81 -6.41 4.23 -15.09
C GLU A 81 -5.20 3.40 -14.66
N ALA A 82 -5.01 3.26 -13.35
CA ALA A 82 -3.93 2.49 -12.72
C ALA A 82 -4.46 1.85 -11.43
N LEU A 83 -3.83 0.75 -11.00
CA LEU A 83 -4.10 0.16 -9.69
C LEU A 83 -3.47 1.04 -8.61
N THR A 84 -4.32 1.63 -7.76
CA THR A 84 -3.89 2.51 -6.68
C THR A 84 -4.32 1.95 -5.33
N SER A 85 -3.39 1.84 -4.39
CA SER A 85 -3.70 1.54 -2.99
C SER A 85 -3.34 2.72 -2.09
N ARG A 86 -4.22 3.01 -1.14
CA ARG A 86 -4.01 4.07 -0.16
C ARG A 86 -4.09 3.51 1.25
N LEU A 87 -2.95 3.49 1.95
CA LEU A 87 -2.86 3.17 3.38
C LEU A 87 -3.01 4.46 4.18
N LYS A 88 -3.99 4.50 5.08
CA LYS A 88 -4.24 5.62 5.98
C LYS A 88 -4.09 5.18 7.43
N ILE A 89 -3.39 5.99 8.22
CA ILE A 89 -3.22 5.80 9.66
C ILE A 89 -3.69 7.09 10.34
N LEU A 90 -4.82 7.03 11.01
CA LEU A 90 -5.33 8.09 11.88
C LEU A 90 -4.53 8.11 13.20
N ASP A 91 -4.54 9.24 13.92
CA ASP A 91 -3.94 9.35 15.26
C ASP A 91 -2.57 8.65 15.36
N ALA A 92 -1.60 9.10 14.57
CA ALA A 92 -0.30 8.45 14.44
C ALA A 92 0.40 8.31 15.79
N LYS A 93 0.88 7.12 16.12
CA LYS A 93 1.61 6.81 17.37
C LYS A 93 3.08 6.60 17.07
N LEU A 94 3.95 6.81 18.06
CA LEU A 94 5.39 6.52 17.91
C LEU A 94 5.65 5.09 17.42
N SER A 95 4.81 4.13 17.83
CA SER A 95 4.85 2.72 17.42
C SER A 95 4.42 2.46 15.97
N ASP A 96 3.90 3.46 15.26
CA ASP A 96 3.66 3.36 13.83
C ASP A 96 4.91 3.65 12.99
N SER A 97 5.99 4.13 13.60
CA SER A 97 7.25 4.30 12.87
C SER A 97 7.75 2.96 12.33
N GLY A 98 8.29 2.97 11.12
CA GLY A 98 8.85 1.78 10.51
C GLY A 98 8.93 1.85 8.98
N ASN A 99 9.47 0.79 8.40
CA ASN A 99 9.55 0.64 6.96
C ASN A 99 8.23 0.08 6.42
N TYR A 100 7.49 0.90 5.68
CA TYR A 100 6.25 0.51 5.01
C TYR A 100 6.53 0.07 3.58
N THR A 101 6.18 -1.16 3.25
CA THR A 101 6.37 -1.73 1.91
C THR A 101 5.01 -1.95 1.25
N CYS A 102 4.84 -1.36 0.07
CA CYS A 102 3.77 -1.69 -0.85
C CYS A 102 4.24 -2.84 -1.75
N LEU A 103 3.60 -4.00 -1.62
CA LEU A 103 3.94 -5.20 -2.37
C LEU A 103 2.74 -5.67 -3.21
N PRO A 104 2.74 -5.39 -4.52
CA PRO A 104 1.71 -5.90 -5.42
C PRO A 104 1.98 -7.34 -5.87
N THR A 105 0.92 -8.04 -6.30
CA THR A 105 1.03 -9.42 -6.82
C THR A 105 1.60 -9.51 -8.23
N SER A 106 1.64 -8.41 -8.98
CA SER A 106 1.96 -8.35 -10.41
C SER A 106 3.15 -7.45 -10.76
N ALA A 107 3.83 -6.90 -9.76
CA ALA A 107 4.92 -5.94 -9.94
C ALA A 107 5.95 -6.02 -8.80
N GLU A 108 7.12 -5.44 -8.99
CA GLU A 108 8.12 -5.27 -7.92
C GLU A 108 7.58 -4.31 -6.85
N GLY A 109 7.75 -4.67 -5.58
CA GLY A 109 7.35 -3.82 -4.45
C GLY A 109 8.27 -2.62 -4.24
N THR A 110 7.80 -1.68 -3.43
CA THR A 110 8.59 -0.50 -3.04
C THR A 110 8.31 -0.11 -1.60
N SER A 111 9.26 0.59 -1.00
CA SER A 111 9.32 0.82 0.44
C SER A 111 9.54 2.29 0.79
N VAL A 112 8.97 2.73 1.90
CA VAL A 112 9.13 4.08 2.47
C VAL A 112 9.35 3.97 3.98
N MET A 113 10.30 4.73 4.52
CA MET A 113 10.51 4.83 5.95
C MET A 113 9.60 5.91 6.54
N VAL A 114 8.80 5.57 7.55
CA VAL A 114 7.95 6.51 8.28
C VAL A 114 8.51 6.72 9.68
N HIS A 115 8.68 7.99 10.05
CA HIS A 115 9.15 8.43 11.36
C HIS A 115 8.07 9.27 12.03
N VAL A 116 7.43 8.71 13.06
CA VAL A 116 6.50 9.46 13.91
C VAL A 116 7.30 10.15 15.02
N ILE A 117 7.16 11.47 15.13
CA ILE A 117 7.88 12.34 16.07
C ILE A 117 6.90 13.08 16.98
N ASN A 118 7.34 13.50 18.17
CA ASN A 118 6.53 14.25 19.15
C ASN A 118 6.48 15.76 18.84
#